data_AF-A0A1I3R3M2-F1
#
_entry.id   AF-A0A1I3R3M2-F1
#
_cell.length_a   1.000
_cell.length_b   1.000
_cell.length_c   1.000
_cell.angle_alpha   90.00
_cell.angle_beta   90.00
_cell.angle_gamma   90.00
#
_symmetry.space_group_name_H-M   'P 1'
#
loop_
_entity.id
_entity.type
_entity.pdbx_description
1 polymer ?
#
loop_
_entity_poly.entity_id
_entity_poly.type
_entity_poly.pdbx_seq_one_letter_code
_entity_poly.pdbx_strand_id
1 'polypeptide(L)'
;MKLISIIISLFFASTIVINSDHTKTKKDRGEVTKQVRYDGYDGRLFYFTDIKDNMIIIEDLKASNVLDTYNLDINLHVGDAFNLKLKNTTEDNIYSEIEVISINILNQ
;
A
#
# COMPACT_ATOMS: atom_id res chain seq x y z
N MET A 1 26.02 -34.84 39.46
CA MET A 1 25.04 -33.85 38.94
C MET A 1 25.84 -32.93 38.00
N LYS A 2 25.88 -33.18 36.69
CA LYS A 2 25.03 -32.57 35.64
C LYS A 2 24.90 -31.05 35.84
N LEU A 3 25.61 -30.23 35.04
CA LEU A 3 25.11 -29.44 33.89
C LEU A 3 25.45 -27.96 34.20
N ILE A 4 25.92 -27.03 33.37
CA ILE A 4 26.07 -26.85 31.92
C ILE A 4 27.23 -25.83 31.72
N SER A 5 28.14 -26.08 30.78
CA SER A 5 29.00 -25.03 30.24
C SER A 5 28.17 -24.18 29.28
N ILE A 6 27.90 -22.92 29.64
CA ILE A 6 27.24 -21.99 28.73
C ILE A 6 28.32 -21.33 27.88
N ILE A 7 28.43 -21.76 26.62
CA ILE A 7 29.14 -21.03 25.56
C ILE A 7 28.17 -19.97 25.07
N ILE A 8 28.33 -18.71 25.52
CA ILE A 8 27.62 -17.59 24.90
C ILE A 8 28.32 -17.30 23.57
N SER A 9 27.68 -17.82 22.53
CA SER A 9 27.99 -17.62 21.12
C SER A 9 28.05 -16.13 20.77
N LEU A 10 29.05 -15.78 19.97
CA LEU A 10 29.28 -14.47 19.37
C LEU A 10 28.02 -13.94 18.68
N PHE A 11 27.51 -12.80 19.13
CA PHE A 11 26.67 -11.96 18.29
C PHE A 11 27.61 -11.13 17.40
N PHE A 12 27.57 -11.39 16.10
CA PHE A 12 28.25 -10.56 15.11
C PHE A 12 27.62 -9.17 15.12
N ALA A 13 28.40 -8.17 15.48
CA ALA A 13 28.08 -6.78 15.21
C ALA A 13 28.17 -6.55 13.70
N SER A 14 27.05 -6.70 12.99
CA SER A 14 26.96 -6.23 11.61
C SER A 14 26.77 -4.72 11.65
N THR A 15 27.85 -3.95 11.47
CA THR A 15 27.74 -2.54 11.11
C THR A 15 27.07 -2.48 9.75
N ILE A 16 25.83 -2.01 9.70
CA ILE A 16 25.18 -1.68 8.42
C ILE A 16 25.91 -0.45 7.89
N VAL A 17 26.80 -0.65 6.93
CA VAL A 17 27.29 0.44 6.09
C VAL A 17 26.15 0.78 5.14
N ILE A 18 25.33 1.75 5.53
CA ILE A 18 24.44 2.42 4.58
C ILE A 18 25.35 3.34 3.78
N ASN A 19 25.88 2.83 2.67
CA ASN A 19 26.43 3.70 1.65
C ASN A 19 25.24 4.46 1.06
N SER A 20 24.87 5.59 1.66
CA SER A 20 23.97 6.52 1.01
C SER A 20 24.77 7.24 -0.06
N ASP A 21 25.11 6.51 -1.12
CA ASP A 21 25.24 7.13 -2.42
C ASP A 21 23.89 7.81 -2.66
N HIS A 22 23.84 9.12 -2.36
CA HIS A 22 22.81 10.02 -2.83
C HIS A 22 22.96 10.18 -4.35
N THR A 23 23.03 9.07 -5.08
CA THR A 23 22.56 9.03 -6.44
C THR A 23 21.09 9.38 -6.34
N LYS A 24 20.77 10.61 -6.77
CA LYS A 24 19.42 11.03 -7.12
C LYS A 24 18.96 10.13 -8.27
N THR A 25 18.63 8.88 -8.00
CA THR A 25 17.69 8.15 -8.83
C THR A 25 16.40 8.92 -8.67
N LYS A 26 16.02 9.67 -9.72
CA LYS A 26 14.61 9.90 -10.00
C LYS A 26 13.99 8.51 -9.98
N LYS A 27 13.47 8.07 -8.83
CA LYS A 27 12.64 6.87 -8.73
C LYS A 27 11.46 7.25 -9.59
N ASP A 28 11.44 6.73 -10.81
CA ASP A 28 10.35 6.91 -11.75
C ASP A 28 9.09 6.58 -10.95
N ARG A 29 8.25 7.59 -10.70
CA ARG A 29 7.05 7.46 -9.87
C ARG A 29 6.01 6.72 -10.69
N GLY A 30 6.30 5.45 -10.94
CA GLY A 30 5.62 4.58 -11.87
C GLY A 30 4.17 4.38 -11.49
N GLU A 31 3.37 4.13 -12.50
CA GLU A 31 1.99 3.71 -12.35
C GLU A 31 1.98 2.22 -11.95
N VAL A 32 1.20 1.87 -10.94
CA VAL A 32 1.05 0.50 -10.47
C VAL A 32 -0.42 0.13 -10.48
N THR A 33 -0.76 -1.00 -11.09
CA THR A 33 -2.11 -1.56 -10.98
C THR A 33 -2.15 -2.58 -9.85
N LYS A 34 -3.07 -2.40 -8.91
CA LYS A 34 -3.33 -3.35 -7.83
C LYS A 34 -4.74 -3.91 -7.94
N GLN A 35 -4.86 -5.23 -7.80
CA GLN A 35 -6.14 -5.85 -7.50
C GLN A 35 -6.43 -5.66 -6.01
N VAL A 36 -7.61 -5.12 -5.72
CA VAL A 36 -8.02 -4.78 -4.36
C VAL A 36 -9.47 -5.15 -4.13
N ARG A 37 -9.85 -5.27 -2.86
CA ARG A 37 -11.24 -5.27 -2.41
C ARG A 37 -11.58 -3.91 -1.83
N TYR A 38 -12.75 -3.38 -2.14
CA TYR A 38 -13.23 -2.14 -1.52
C TYR A 38 -13.83 -2.44 -0.14
N ASP A 39 -13.30 -1.80 0.90
CA ASP A 39 -13.71 -2.05 2.28
C ASP A 39 -14.63 -0.97 2.84
N GLY A 40 -14.66 0.21 2.20
CA GLY A 40 -15.64 1.26 2.51
C GLY A 40 -15.09 2.68 2.39
N TYR A 41 -15.97 3.63 2.69
CA TYR A 41 -15.72 5.06 2.73
C TYR A 41 -16.18 5.61 4.08
N ASP A 42 -15.31 6.35 4.73
CA ASP A 42 -15.61 7.05 5.99
C ASP A 42 -15.00 8.46 5.98
N GLY A 43 -15.85 9.44 6.25
CA GLY A 43 -15.52 10.87 6.23
C GLY A 43 -15.11 11.36 4.85
N ARG A 44 -13.85 11.11 4.48
CA ARG A 44 -13.17 11.54 3.24
C ARG A 44 -12.10 10.55 2.77
N LEU A 45 -12.16 9.31 3.27
CA LEU A 45 -11.16 8.29 3.04
C LEU A 45 -11.82 7.08 2.41
N PHE A 46 -11.28 6.64 1.28
CA PHE A 46 -11.60 5.37 0.66
C PHE A 46 -10.61 4.31 1.16
N TYR A 47 -11.15 3.18 1.59
CA TYR A 47 -10.39 2.05 2.11
C TYR A 47 -10.46 0.87 1.15
N PHE A 48 -9.30 0.32 0.85
CA PHE A 48 -9.15 -0.88 0.05
C PHE A 48 -8.15 -1.84 0.69
N THR A 49 -8.29 -3.13 0.43
CA THR A 49 -7.34 -4.16 0.85
C THR A 49 -6.84 -4.90 -0.37
N ASP A 50 -5.52 -4.98 -0.55
CA ASP A 50 -4.95 -5.76 -1.66
C ASP A 50 -4.91 -7.26 -1.38
N ILE A 51 -4.59 -8.06 -2.40
CA ILE A 51 -4.54 -9.54 -2.32
C ILE A 51 -3.49 -10.08 -1.33
N LYS A 52 -2.64 -9.22 -0.78
CA LYS A 52 -1.63 -9.57 0.24
C LYS A 52 -2.04 -9.03 1.62
N ASP A 53 -3.31 -8.69 1.80
CA ASP A 53 -3.90 -8.11 3.01
C ASP A 53 -3.29 -6.76 3.43
N ASN A 54 -2.70 -6.00 2.49
CA ASN A 54 -2.25 -4.65 2.79
C ASN A 54 -3.39 -3.65 2.61
N MET A 55 -3.58 -2.80 3.60
CA MET A 55 -4.52 -1.69 3.55
C MET A 55 -3.98 -0.58 2.65
N ILE A 56 -4.85 -0.04 1.81
CA ILE A 56 -4.62 1.10 0.93
C ILE A 56 -5.67 2.14 1.28
N ILE A 57 -5.20 3.31 1.70
CA ILE A 57 -6.06 4.44 2.09
C ILE A 57 -5.88 5.55 1.05
N ILE A 58 -7.00 6.02 0.49
CA ILE A 58 -7.01 7.07 -0.53
C ILE A 58 -7.87 8.21 -0.02
N GLU A 59 -7.29 9.41 0.08
CA GLU A 59 -8.04 10.62 0.40
C GLU A 59 -8.90 11.03 -0.80
N ASP A 60 -10.14 11.41 -0.54
CA ASP A 60 -11.11 11.86 -1.55
C ASP A 60 -10.56 12.97 -2.46
N LEU A 61 -9.87 13.96 -1.87
CA LEU A 61 -9.20 15.03 -2.64
C LEU A 61 -8.15 14.53 -3.64
N LYS A 62 -7.61 13.33 -3.43
CA LYS A 62 -6.54 12.71 -4.22
C LYS A 62 -7.04 11.57 -5.10
N ALA A 63 -8.21 11.03 -4.79
CA ALA A 63 -8.90 10.03 -5.59
C ALA A 63 -9.21 10.53 -7.01
N SER A 64 -9.29 11.86 -7.20
CA SER A 64 -9.88 12.49 -8.39
C SER A 64 -11.31 12.00 -8.63
N ASN A 65 -12.04 12.61 -9.56
CA ASN A 65 -13.40 12.16 -9.89
C ASN A 65 -13.44 10.73 -10.50
N VAL A 66 -12.30 10.05 -10.59
CA VAL A 66 -12.16 8.66 -11.05
C VAL A 66 -12.92 7.69 -10.15
N LEU A 67 -12.87 7.85 -8.82
CA LEU A 67 -13.58 6.93 -7.91
C LEU A 67 -15.10 7.15 -7.89
N ASP A 68 -15.59 8.32 -8.34
CA ASP A 68 -17.02 8.63 -8.46
C ASP A 68 -17.72 7.76 -9.50
N THR A 69 -16.96 7.15 -10.44
CA THR A 69 -17.47 6.26 -11.49
C THR A 69 -18.43 5.19 -10.95
N TYR A 70 -18.18 4.72 -9.72
CA TYR A 70 -18.95 3.66 -9.07
C TYR A 70 -19.71 4.13 -7.82
N ASN A 71 -19.81 5.44 -7.54
CA ASN A 71 -20.44 5.98 -6.32
C ASN A 71 -19.93 5.26 -5.04
N LEU A 72 -18.61 5.10 -4.92
CA LEU A 72 -18.04 4.36 -3.79
C LEU A 72 -18.31 5.07 -2.45
N ASP A 73 -18.43 6.40 -2.45
CA ASP A 73 -18.69 7.24 -1.27
C ASP A 73 -19.96 6.87 -0.48
N ILE A 74 -20.93 6.21 -1.11
CA ILE A 74 -22.15 5.71 -0.45
C ILE A 74 -22.09 4.22 -0.06
N ASN A 75 -20.91 3.60 -0.12
CA ASN A 75 -20.63 2.23 0.33
C ASN A 75 -21.43 1.12 -0.38
N LEU A 76 -21.95 1.35 -1.59
CA LEU A 76 -22.72 0.33 -2.31
C LEU A 76 -21.92 -0.90 -2.73
N HIS A 77 -20.60 -0.76 -2.87
CA HIS A 77 -19.71 -1.78 -3.44
C HIS A 77 -18.80 -2.43 -2.39
N VAL A 78 -19.11 -2.31 -1.10
CA VAL A 78 -18.28 -2.91 -0.04
C VAL A 78 -18.19 -4.42 -0.26
N GLY A 79 -16.96 -4.92 -0.34
CA GLY A 79 -16.65 -6.32 -0.63
C GLY A 79 -16.37 -6.61 -2.10
N ASP A 80 -16.69 -5.70 -3.03
CA ASP A 80 -16.42 -5.89 -4.46
C ASP A 80 -14.92 -5.75 -4.75
N ALA A 81 -14.49 -6.47 -5.79
CA ALA A 81 -13.11 -6.46 -6.25
C ALA A 81 -12.92 -5.48 -7.41
N PHE A 82 -11.82 -4.73 -7.36
CA PHE A 82 -11.45 -3.73 -8.36
C PHE A 82 -10.00 -3.87 -8.78
N ASN A 83 -9.70 -3.42 -9.99
CA ASN A 83 -8.35 -3.03 -10.40
C ASN A 83 -8.19 -1.52 -10.20
N LEU A 84 -7.32 -1.13 -9.27
CA LEU A 84 -6.92 0.26 -9.06
C LEU A 84 -5.59 0.54 -9.72
N LYS A 85 -5.56 1.51 -10.63
CA LYS A 85 -4.32 2.04 -11.20
C LYS A 85 -3.92 3.29 -10.43
N LEU A 86 -2.75 3.23 -9.79
CA LEU A 86 -2.28 4.19 -8.81
C LEU A 86 -0.98 4.85 -9.28
N LYS A 87 -0.83 6.15 -9.06
CA LYS A 87 0.42 6.89 -9.28
C LYS A 87 1.09 7.27 -7.97
N ASN A 88 2.39 7.55 -8.03
CA ASN A 88 3.18 8.02 -6.88
C ASN A 88 3.14 7.07 -5.68
N THR A 89 3.04 5.76 -5.94
CA THR A 89 3.02 4.75 -4.88
C THR A 89 4.40 4.58 -4.23
N THR A 90 4.44 4.39 -2.91
CA THR A 90 5.63 3.96 -2.17
C THR A 90 5.47 2.50 -1.73
N GLU A 91 6.57 1.82 -1.42
CA GLU A 91 6.56 0.41 -1.02
C GLU A 91 5.82 0.17 0.31
N ASP A 92 5.78 1.19 1.19
CA ASP A 92 5.25 1.11 2.56
C ASP A 92 3.86 1.75 2.72
N ASN A 93 3.04 1.76 1.66
CA ASN A 93 1.84 2.59 1.46
C ASN A 93 0.63 2.38 2.44
N ILE A 94 0.89 2.33 3.74
CA ILE A 94 -0.07 2.39 4.84
C ILE A 94 -0.68 3.81 4.93
N TYR A 95 0.08 4.86 4.55
CA TYR A 95 -0.39 6.26 4.57
C TYR A 95 0.42 7.15 3.60
N SER A 96 0.07 7.28 2.32
CA SER A 96 0.43 8.52 1.60
C SER A 96 -0.17 8.64 0.20
N GLU A 97 -0.83 9.79 -0.01
CA GLU A 97 -0.87 10.58 -1.24
C GLU A 97 -0.92 9.85 -2.59
N ILE A 98 -1.82 8.88 -2.70
CA ILE A 98 -1.98 8.12 -3.93
C ILE A 98 -2.96 8.84 -4.85
N GLU A 99 -2.49 9.21 -6.04
CA GLU A 99 -3.36 9.65 -7.12
C GLU A 99 -3.96 8.41 -7.80
N VAL A 100 -5.28 8.35 -7.90
CA VAL A 100 -5.96 7.28 -8.63
C VAL A 100 -6.11 7.69 -10.08
N ILE A 101 -5.53 6.89 -10.98
CA ILE A 101 -5.54 7.13 -12.42
C ILE A 101 -6.79 6.50 -13.05
N SER A 102 -7.12 5.27 -12.63
CA SER A 102 -8.30 4.56 -13.10
C SER A 102 -8.74 3.49 -12.11
N ILE A 103 -10.02 3.14 -12.18
CA ILE A 103 -10.65 2.04 -11.44
C ILE A 103 -11.51 1.22 -12.40
N ASN A 104 -11.47 -0.10 -12.28
CA ASN A 104 -12.35 -1.00 -13.03
C ASN A 104 -12.84 -2.11 -12.11
N ILE A 105 -14.14 -2.36 -12.08
CA ILE A 105 -14.72 -3.50 -11.37
C ILE A 105 -14.29 -4.82 -12.01
N LEU A 106 -14.00 -5.83 -11.20
CA LEU A 106 -13.47 -7.11 -11.69
C LEU A 106 -14.54 -8.16 -11.99
N ASN A 107 -15.73 -8.04 -11.40
CA ASN A 107 -16.87 -8.92 -11.66
C ASN A 107 -18.17 -8.11 -11.65
N GLN A 108 -18.99 -8.26 -12.71
CA GLN A 108 -20.42 -7.96 -12.73
C GLN A 108 -21.18 -9.27 -12.96
#